data_AF-A0A1L6TA11-F1
#
_entry.id   AF-A0A1L6TA11-F1
#
_cell.length_a   1.000
_cell.length_b   1.000
_cell.length_c   1.000
_cell.angle_alpha   90.00
_cell.angle_beta   90.00
_cell.angle_gamma   90.00
#
_symmetry.space_group_name_H-M   'P 1'
#
loop_
_entity.id
_entity.type
_entity.pdbx_description
1 polymer ?
#
loop_
_entity_poly.entity_id
_entity_poly.type
_entity_poly.pdbx_seq_one_letter_code
_entity_poly.pdbx_strand_id
1 'polypeptide(L)' 'MTKDISFYNKHVQIITEKTCYSGFLPIKKYQLNHATFNGTTLKSVEREVMMRRNAVAAIVYDLMALP' A
#
# COMPACT_ATOMS: atom_id res chain seq x y z
N MET A 1 -14.86 14.63 -7.18
CA MET A 1 -13.81 15.06 -6.24
C MET A 1 -12.47 14.67 -6.81
N THR A 2 -11.76 15.61 -7.44
CA THR A 2 -10.38 15.39 -7.89
C THR A 2 -9.50 15.42 -6.65
N LYS A 3 -8.81 14.32 -6.37
CA LYS A 3 -7.88 14.27 -5.24
C LYS A 3 -6.60 14.98 -5.70
N ASP A 4 -6.31 16.16 -5.13
CA ASP A 4 -5.03 16.85 -5.37
C ASP A 4 -3.89 16.05 -4.74
N ILE A 5 -3.29 15.17 -5.54
CA ILE A 5 -2.17 14.33 -5.12
C ILE A 5 -0.87 15.03 -5.52
N SER A 6 -0.11 15.49 -4.52
CA SER A 6 1.18 16.18 -4.73
C SER A 6 2.35 15.23 -5.03
N PHE A 7 2.25 13.95 -4.65
CA PHE A 7 3.35 12.99 -4.75
C PHE A 7 2.98 11.73 -5.54
N TYR A 8 3.85 11.41 -6.50
CA TYR A 8 3.82 10.22 -7.36
C TYR A 8 4.98 9.26 -7.06
N ASN A 9 4.97 8.07 -7.67
CA ASN A 9 5.99 7.01 -7.50
C ASN A 9 7.44 7.52 -7.60
N LYS A 10 7.72 8.48 -8.49
CA LYS A 10 9.06 9.07 -8.66
C LYS A 10 9.62 9.76 -7.40
N HIS A 11 8.76 10.12 -6.45
CA HIS A 11 9.15 10.76 -5.20
C HIS A 11 9.34 9.76 -4.05
N VAL A 12 9.31 8.46 -4.35
CA VAL A 12 9.55 7.38 -3.39
C VAL A 12 10.68 6.52 -3.93
N GLN A 13 11.62 6.17 -3.05
CA GLN A 13 12.72 5.27 -3.35
C GLN A 13 12.72 4.14 -2.33
N ILE A 14 12.56 2.90 -2.81
CA ILE A 14 12.77 1.71 -1.98
C ILE A 14 14.27 1.46 -1.91
N ILE A 15 14.82 1.40 -0.70
CA ILE A 15 16.24 1.19 -0.44
C ILE A 15 16.51 -0.31 -0.31
N THR A 16 15.70 -1.00 0.50
CA THR A 16 15.80 -2.45 0.68
C THR A 16 14.43 -3.09 0.79
N GLU A 17 14.36 -4.33 0.33
CA GLU A 17 13.24 -5.23 0.55
C GLU A 17 13.78 -6.51 1.19
N LYS A 18 13.17 -6.95 2.30
CA LYS A 18 13.52 -8.20 2.97
C LYS A 18 12.27 -9.02 3.22
N THR A 19 12.30 -10.31 2.91
CA THR A 19 11.23 -11.24 3.35
C THR A 19 11.45 -11.57 4.82
N CYS A 20 10.50 -11.21 5.68
CA CYS A 20 10.52 -11.53 7.11
C CYS A 20 9.82 -12.86 7.41
N TYR A 21 8.83 -13.23 6.60
CA TYR A 21 8.08 -14.47 6.72
C TYR A 21 7.62 -14.96 5.35
N SER A 22 7.71 -16.27 5.09
CA SER A 22 7.44 -16.90 3.79
C SER A 22 6.42 -18.05 3.92
N GLY A 23 5.24 -17.75 4.46
CA GLY A 23 4.11 -18.68 4.51
C GLY A 23 3.00 -18.32 3.50
N PHE A 24 1.76 -18.78 3.77
CA PHE A 24 0.60 -18.50 2.92
C PHE A 24 0.37 -16.99 2.67
N LEU A 25 0.65 -16.17 3.68
CA LEU A 25 0.64 -14.70 3.59
C LEU A 25 2.04 -14.19 3.95
N PRO A 26 2.92 -13.97 2.94
CA PRO A 26 4.27 -13.51 3.19
C PRO A 26 4.29 -12.13 3.85
N ILE A 27 5.31 -11.86 4.65
CA ILE A 27 5.57 -10.53 5.22
C ILE A 27 6.88 -10.02 4.65
N LYS A 28 6.84 -8.80 4.10
CA LYS A 28 8.02 -8.10 3.62
C LYS A 28 8.28 -6.87 4.47
N LYS A 29 9.54 -6.62 4.81
CA LYS A 29 10.00 -5.37 5.39
C LYS A 29 10.63 -4.51 4.30
N TYR A 30 10.10 -3.30 4.16
CA TYR A 30 10.59 -2.27 3.26
C TYR A 30 11.32 -1.21 4.06
N GLN A 31 12.52 -0.83 3.61
CA GLN A 31 13.15 0.43 3.99
C GLN A 31 13.05 1.37 2.79
N LEU A 32 12.53 2.58 3.00
CA LEU A 32 12.28 3.52 1.91
C LEU A 32 12.53 4.96 2.34
N ASN A 33 12.85 5.80 1.35
CA ASN A 33 12.85 7.25 1.44
C ASN A 33 11.69 7.80 0.60
N HIS A 34 11.09 8.89 1.03
CA HIS A 34 10.09 9.60 0.23
C HIS A 34 10.20 11.11 0.44
N ALA A 35 9.72 11.88 -0.54
CA ALA A 35 9.62 13.32 -0.40
C ALA A 35 8.65 13.72 0.72
N THR A 36 8.93 14.84 1.35
CA THR A 36 8.08 15.44 2.39
C THR A 36 7.42 16.71 1.88
N PHE A 37 6.30 17.10 2.47
CA PHE A 37 5.55 18.29 2.07
C PHE A 37 6.32 19.60 2.27
N ASN A 38 7.25 19.63 3.23
CA ASN A 38 8.09 20.79 3.50
C ASN A 38 9.43 20.75 2.74
N GLY A 39 9.62 19.78 1.83
CA GLY A 39 10.85 19.62 1.04
C GLY A 39 12.06 19.11 1.84
N THR A 40 11.90 18.77 3.12
CA THR A 40 13.00 18.23 3.95
C THR A 40 13.27 16.76 3.66
N THR A 41 14.51 16.33 3.92
CA THR A 41 14.89 14.91 3.85
C THR A 41 14.74 14.30 5.23
N LEU A 42 13.89 13.28 5.34
CA LEU A 42 13.79 12.48 6.57
C LEU A 42 14.77 11.31 6.53
N LYS A 43 15.02 10.74 7.72
CA LYS A 43 15.61 9.41 7.81
C LYS A 43 14.71 8.40 7.10
N SER A 44 15.32 7.34 6.58
CA SER A 44 14.57 6.24 5.99
C SER A 44 13.53 5.68 6.95
N VAL A 45 12.36 5.39 6.41
CA VAL A 45 11.28 4.78 7.18
C VAL A 45 11.21 3.29 6.87
N GLU A 46 10.84 2.52 7.89
CA GLU A 46 10.64 1.07 7.77
C GLU A 46 9.17 0.71 7.86
N ARG A 47 8.73 -0.24 7.03
CA ARG A 47 7.36 -0.77 7.05
C ARG A 47 7.38 -2.27 6.87
N GLU A 48 6.69 -2.98 7.75
CA GLU A 48 6.33 -4.38 7.52
C GLU A 48 4.98 -4.42 6.82
N VAL A 49 4.95 -5.10 5.68
CA VAL A 49 3.79 -5.18 4.80
C VAL A 49 3.46 -6.65 4.59
N MET A 50 2.22 -6.99 4.92
CA MET A 50 1.65 -8.30 4.63
C MET A 50 1.26 -8.37 3.16
N MET A 51 1.84 -9.33 2.45
CA MET A 51 1.63 -9.52 1.02
C MET A 51 0.41 -10.41 0.79
N ARG A 52 -0.73 -9.79 0.52
CA ARG A 52 -1.95 -10.48 0.12
C ARG A 52 -2.12 -10.39 -1.39
N ARG A 53 -2.56 -11.48 -2.02
CA ARG A 53 -2.97 -11.45 -3.44
C ARG A 53 -4.20 -10.56 -3.64
N ASN A 54 -4.40 -10.12 -4.88
CA ASN A 54 -5.60 -9.37 -5.26
C ASN A 54 -6.85 -10.23 -5.02
N ALA A 55 -7.99 -9.56 -4.78
CA ALA A 55 -9.28 -10.23 -4.66
C ALA A 55 -10.35 -9.53 -5.49
N VAL A 56 -11.41 -10.26 -5.77
CA VAL A 56 -12.62 -9.79 -6.44
C VAL A 56 -13.75 -9.73 -5.40
N ALA A 57 -14.53 -8.65 -5.42
CA ALA A 57 -15.71 -8.50 -4.59
C ALA A 57 -16.93 -8.29 -5.49
N ALA A 58 -18.07 -8.88 -5.11
CA ALA A 58 -19.34 -8.72 -5.80
C ALA A 58 -20.39 -8.24 -4.81
N ILE A 59 -21.18 -7.24 -5.20
CA ILE A 59 -22.40 -6.88 -4.49
C ILE A 59 -23.52 -7.67 -5.16
N VAL A 60 -24.06 -8.64 -4.44
CA VAL A 60 -25.26 -9.36 -4.87
C VAL A 60 -26.47 -8.57 -4.37
N TYR A 61 -27.38 -8.27 -5.28
CA TYR A 61 -28.58 -7.50 -4.99
C TYR A 61 -29.80 -8.18 -5.61
N ASP A 62 -30.87 -8.26 -4.83
CA ASP A 62 -32.21 -8.63 -5.30
C ASP A 62 -33.16 -7.48 -4.95
N LEU A 63 -33.87 -6.96 -5.97
CA LEU A 63 -34.80 -5.84 -5.85
C LEU A 63 -36.18 -6.28 -5.36
N MET A 64 -36.52 -7.58 -5.39
CA MET A 64 -37.83 -8.10 -5.02
C MET A 64 -37.77 -8.96 -3.75
N ALA A 65 -37.71 -8.32 -2.59
CA ALA A 65 -38.29 -8.88 -1.37
C ALA A 65 -39.78 -8.48 -1.31
N LEU A 66 -40.58 -8.97 -2.26
CA LEU A 66 -42.04 -8.86 -2.21
C LEU A 66 -42.59 -9.96 -1.27
N PRO A 67 -43.47 -9.65 -0.30
CA PRO A 67 -44.40 -10.65 0.21
C PRO A 67 -45.39 -11.09 -0.89
#